data_AF-A0A6F8XSZ2-F1
#
_entry.id   AF-A0A6F8XSZ2-F1
#
_cell.length_a   1.000
_cell.length_b   1.000
_cell.length_c   1.000
_cell.angle_alpha   90.00
_cell.angle_beta   90.00
_cell.angle_gamma   90.00
#
_symmetry.space_group_name_H-M   'P 1'
#
loop_
_entity.id
_entity.type
_entity.pdbx_description
1 polymer ?
#
loop_
_entity_poly.entity_id
_entity_poly.type
_entity_poly.pdbx_seq_one_letter_code
_entity_poly.pdbx_strand_id
1 'polypeptide(L)'
;MAEGGAGSAYAGLISDQLAEERSRKASLEARGVSVITTSGVLVTVLFALSAGLRSVGDARLPGVARVTLLLALVTFVLAALFGLATNLPLRYKEPTPEGLAQLVDREYWAAPAVIGELRVAESKVRVLAAARAANRIKVTLLLVGAFLELLAVAFLAVAVANVLYAA
;
A
#
# COMPACT_ATOMS: atom_id res chain seq x y z
N MET A 1 -38.93 24.74 -4.00
CA MET A 1 -37.90 23.74 -4.31
C MET A 1 -36.75 24.51 -4.94
N ALA A 2 -35.74 24.88 -4.15
CA ALA A 2 -34.62 25.65 -4.68
C ALA A 2 -33.79 24.71 -5.57
N GLU A 3 -33.77 25.00 -6.87
CA GLU A 3 -32.89 24.34 -7.84
C GLU A 3 -31.46 24.41 -7.32
N GLY A 4 -30.85 23.25 -7.06
CA GLY A 4 -29.46 23.18 -6.62
C GLY A 4 -28.57 23.81 -7.68
N GLY A 5 -28.00 24.98 -7.36
CA GLY A 5 -27.08 25.67 -8.26
C GLY A 5 -25.83 24.83 -8.55
N ALA A 6 -25.03 25.25 -9.53
CA ALA A 6 -23.80 24.56 -9.93
C ALA A 6 -22.87 24.23 -8.73
N GLY A 7 -22.87 25.07 -7.68
CA GLY A 7 -22.13 24.83 -6.43
C GLY A 7 -22.50 23.52 -5.72
N SER A 8 -23.77 23.16 -5.62
CA SER A 8 -24.19 21.89 -4.98
C SER A 8 -23.82 20.67 -5.82
N ALA A 9 -23.90 20.79 -7.15
CA ALA A 9 -23.48 19.74 -8.08
C ALA A 9 -21.96 19.49 -7.99
N TYR A 10 -21.16 20.57 -7.96
CA TYR A 10 -19.70 20.47 -7.79
C TYR A 10 -19.31 19.95 -6.40
N ALA A 11 -19.99 20.38 -5.34
CA ALA A 11 -19.76 19.89 -3.99
C ALA A 11 -20.02 18.37 -3.87
N GLY A 12 -21.07 17.87 -4.53
CA GLY A 12 -21.36 16.44 -4.66
C GLY A 12 -20.21 15.69 -5.33
N LEU A 13 -19.86 16.09 -6.55
CA LEU A 13 -18.77 15.47 -7.32
C LEU A 13 -17.44 15.44 -6.56
N ILE A 14 -17.05 16.54 -5.90
CA ILE A 14 -15.80 16.61 -5.13
C ILE A 14 -15.85 15.65 -3.93
N SER A 15 -17.00 15.51 -3.28
CA SER A 15 -17.17 14.62 -2.13
C SER A 15 -17.11 13.15 -2.56
N ASP A 16 -17.72 12.81 -3.70
CA ASP A 16 -17.66 11.47 -4.28
C ASP A 16 -16.23 11.08 -4.65
N GLN A 17 -15.49 12.00 -5.29
CA GLN A 17 -14.09 11.76 -5.65
C GLN A 17 -13.18 11.59 -4.42
N LEU A 18 -13.43 12.33 -3.34
CA LEU A 18 -12.72 12.13 -2.08
C LEU A 18 -13.03 10.77 -1.44
N ALA A 19 -14.29 10.33 -1.48
CA ALA A 19 -14.69 9.02 -1.00
C ALA A 19 -14.02 7.90 -1.82
N GLU A 20 -13.95 8.06 -3.14
CA GLU A 20 -13.26 7.12 -4.03
C GLU A 20 -11.77 7.02 -3.70
N GLU A 21 -11.05 8.14 -3.50
CA GLU A 21 -9.63 8.11 -3.15
C GLU A 21 -9.35 7.48 -1.77
N ARG A 22 -10.26 7.67 -0.81
CA ARG A 22 -10.18 6.98 0.50
C ARG A 22 -10.39 5.48 0.36
N SER A 23 -11.36 5.07 -0.45
CA SER A 23 -11.60 3.65 -0.76
C SER A 23 -10.40 3.01 -1.47
N ARG A 24 -9.83 3.71 -2.47
CA ARG A 24 -8.59 3.29 -3.16
C ARG A 24 -7.44 3.14 -2.18
N LYS A 25 -7.23 4.10 -1.28
CA LYS A 25 -6.20 4.02 -0.23
C LYS A 25 -6.39 2.76 0.62
N ALA A 26 -7.59 2.54 1.17
CA ALA A 26 -7.88 1.38 1.99
C ALA A 26 -7.63 0.06 1.25
N SER A 27 -8.00 0.00 -0.04
CA SER A 27 -7.73 -1.16 -0.89
C SER A 27 -6.23 -1.41 -1.09
N LEU A 28 -5.44 -0.37 -1.31
CA LEU A 28 -3.97 -0.47 -1.47
C LEU A 28 -3.30 -0.94 -0.17
N GLU A 29 -3.71 -0.39 0.97
CA GLU A 29 -3.19 -0.77 2.29
C GLU A 29 -3.52 -2.23 2.61
N ALA A 30 -4.77 -2.66 2.38
CA ALA A 30 -5.18 -4.05 2.52
C ALA A 30 -4.37 -5.01 1.63
N ARG A 31 -4.12 -4.64 0.36
CA ARG A 31 -3.26 -5.42 -0.53
C ARG A 31 -1.81 -5.46 -0.07
N GLY A 32 -1.29 -4.36 0.48
CA GLY A 32 0.03 -4.32 1.10
C GLY A 32 0.15 -5.31 2.27
N VAL A 33 -0.87 -5.39 3.14
CA VAL A 33 -0.94 -6.38 4.24
C VAL A 33 -0.96 -7.82 3.69
N SER A 34 -1.67 -8.06 2.58
CA SER A 34 -1.67 -9.36 1.92
C SER A 34 -0.25 -9.78 1.51
N VAL A 35 0.51 -8.91 0.83
CA VAL A 35 1.89 -9.18 0.38
C VAL A 35 2.82 -9.47 1.56
N ILE A 36 2.67 -8.75 2.68
CA ILE A 36 3.44 -9.01 3.91
C ILE A 36 3.14 -10.42 4.43
N THR A 37 1.86 -10.77 4.50
CA THR A 37 1.40 -12.05 5.05
C THR A 37 1.88 -13.22 4.20
N THR A 38 1.68 -13.16 2.88
CA THR A 38 2.10 -14.23 1.95
C THR A 38 3.61 -14.41 1.97
N SER A 39 4.37 -13.32 1.95
CA SER A 39 5.84 -13.36 2.07
C SER A 39 6.28 -14.00 3.39
N GLY A 40 5.67 -13.64 4.52
CA GLY A 40 6.00 -14.22 5.83
C GLY A 40 5.71 -15.73 5.92
N VAL A 41 4.58 -16.17 5.37
CA VAL A 41 4.24 -17.60 5.28
C VAL A 41 5.27 -18.35 4.44
N LEU A 42 5.63 -17.82 3.27
CA LEU A 42 6.59 -18.48 2.35
C LEU A 42 8.01 -18.52 2.93
N VAL A 43 8.44 -17.46 3.64
CA VAL A 43 9.70 -17.47 4.39
C VAL A 43 9.68 -18.53 5.50
N THR A 44 8.55 -18.70 6.20
CA THR A 44 8.41 -19.73 7.24
C THR A 44 8.52 -21.14 6.65
N VAL A 45 7.88 -21.39 5.50
CA VAL A 45 7.99 -22.66 4.78
C VAL A 45 9.43 -22.92 4.33
N LEU A 46 10.10 -21.90 3.77
CA LEU A 46 11.51 -21.94 3.39
C LEU A 46 12.43 -22.34 4.55
N PHE A 47 12.18 -21.75 5.73
CA PHE A 47 12.92 -22.05 6.94
C PHE A 47 12.69 -23.50 7.41
N ALA A 48 11.43 -23.95 7.43
CA ALA A 48 11.07 -25.32 7.79
C ALA A 48 11.72 -26.36 6.86
N LEU A 49 11.69 -26.12 5.54
CA LEU A 49 12.36 -26.96 4.55
C LEU A 49 13.88 -27.02 4.79
N SER A 50 14.51 -25.87 5.03
CA SER A 50 15.95 -25.77 5.28
C SER A 50 16.37 -26.47 6.57
N ALA A 51 15.55 -26.40 7.62
CA ALA A 51 15.78 -27.10 8.87
C ALA A 51 15.62 -28.62 8.72
N GLY A 52 14.55 -29.07 8.05
CA GLY A 52 14.30 -30.49 7.80
C GLY A 52 15.37 -31.15 6.95
N LEU A 53 15.87 -30.48 5.91
CA LEU A 53 16.97 -31.03 5.08
C LEU A 53 18.26 -31.23 5.87
N ARG A 54 18.54 -30.38 6.87
CA ARG A 54 19.71 -30.54 7.74
C ARG A 54 19.58 -31.69 8.75
N SER A 55 18.36 -32.13 9.08
CA SER A 55 18.16 -33.21 10.06
C SER A 55 18.35 -34.62 9.49
N VAL A 56 18.39 -34.79 8.16
CA VAL A 56 18.49 -36.11 7.50
C VAL A 56 19.96 -36.55 7.27
N GLY A 57 20.94 -35.94 7.93
CA GLY A 57 22.36 -36.32 7.85
C GLY A 57 23.16 -35.51 6.81
N ASP A 58 24.21 -36.10 6.22
CA ASP A 58 25.18 -35.47 5.29
C ASP A 58 24.57 -35.09 3.92
N ALA A 59 23.25 -34.93 3.85
CA ALA A 59 22.48 -34.47 2.69
C ALA A 59 22.84 -33.01 2.38
N ARG A 60 23.93 -32.84 1.62
CA ARG A 60 24.38 -31.54 1.16
C ARG A 60 23.43 -31.05 0.07
N LEU A 61 22.75 -29.94 0.35
CA LEU A 61 22.02 -29.18 -0.66
C LEU A 61 22.92 -28.94 -1.88
N PRO A 62 22.43 -29.21 -3.11
CA PRO A 62 23.13 -28.84 -4.33
C PRO A 62 23.51 -27.35 -4.26
N GLY A 63 24.73 -27.01 -4.70
CA GLY A 63 25.22 -25.62 -4.61
C GLY A 63 24.27 -24.60 -5.25
N VAL A 64 23.63 -24.99 -6.37
CA VAL A 64 22.60 -24.20 -7.06
C VAL A 64 21.37 -23.98 -6.19
N ALA A 65 20.84 -25.02 -5.53
CA ALA A 65 19.68 -24.93 -4.66
C ALA A 65 19.94 -24.00 -3.46
N ARG A 66 21.16 -24.02 -2.89
CA ARG A 66 21.52 -23.13 -1.79
C ARG A 66 21.48 -21.65 -2.20
N VAL A 67 22.02 -21.34 -3.37
CA VAL A 67 22.04 -19.95 -3.88
C VAL A 67 20.63 -19.49 -4.24
N THR A 68 19.83 -20.32 -4.89
CA THR A 68 18.45 -19.96 -5.26
C THR A 68 17.52 -19.82 -4.05
N LEU A 69 17.68 -20.64 -3.01
CA LEU A 69 16.95 -20.46 -1.74
C LEU A 69 17.29 -19.14 -1.05
N LEU A 70 18.57 -18.75 -1.04
CA LEU A 70 18.99 -17.47 -0.48
C LEU A 70 18.41 -16.29 -1.27
N LEU A 71 18.43 -16.37 -2.61
CA LEU A 71 17.81 -15.36 -3.47
C LEU A 71 16.30 -15.27 -3.23
N ALA A 72 15.59 -16.40 -3.12
CA ALA A 72 14.17 -16.42 -2.78
C ALA A 72 13.90 -15.72 -1.44
N LEU A 73 14.67 -16.07 -0.40
CA LEU A 73 14.54 -15.48 0.94
C LEU A 73 14.71 -13.96 0.92
N VAL A 74 15.82 -13.47 0.34
CA VAL A 74 16.09 -12.03 0.24
C VAL A 74 14.98 -11.31 -0.52
N THR A 75 14.50 -11.92 -1.61
CA THR A 75 13.45 -11.33 -2.45
C THR A 75 12.10 -11.27 -1.73
N PHE A 76 11.72 -12.31 -0.96
CA PHE A 76 10.51 -12.26 -0.11
C PHE A 76 10.61 -11.19 0.98
N VAL A 77 11.78 -11.03 1.61
CA VAL A 77 12.00 -9.97 2.60
C VAL A 77 11.83 -8.60 1.96
N LEU A 78 12.41 -8.36 0.78
CA LEU A 78 12.22 -7.11 0.05
C LEU A 78 10.75 -6.89 -0.31
N ALA A 79 10.04 -7.90 -0.80
CA ALA A 79 8.61 -7.81 -1.11
C ALA A 79 7.79 -7.39 0.13
N ALA A 80 8.05 -8.01 1.29
CA ALA A 80 7.42 -7.65 2.55
C ALA A 80 7.73 -6.20 2.98
N LEU A 81 8.96 -5.73 2.79
CA LEU A 81 9.33 -4.33 3.08
C LEU A 81 8.57 -3.34 2.19
N PHE A 82 8.36 -3.65 0.91
CA PHE A 82 7.53 -2.82 0.02
C PHE A 82 6.04 -2.86 0.40
N GLY A 83 5.53 -4.03 0.81
CA GLY A 83 4.19 -4.15 1.39
C GLY A 83 4.02 -3.31 2.66
N LEU A 84 5.04 -3.28 3.52
CA LEU A 84 5.07 -2.43 4.72
C LEU A 84 5.14 -0.95 4.36
N ALA A 85 5.99 -0.58 3.40
CA ALA A 85 6.10 0.79 2.92
C ALA A 85 4.78 1.32 2.34
N THR A 86 3.98 0.45 1.72
CA THR A 86 2.63 0.79 1.24
C THR A 86 1.68 1.17 2.39
N ASN A 87 1.92 0.68 3.60
CA ASN A 87 1.14 0.97 4.81
C ASN A 87 1.67 2.16 5.63
N LEU A 88 2.81 2.76 5.25
CA LEU A 88 3.33 3.91 5.97
C LEU A 88 2.37 5.12 5.86
N PRO A 89 2.25 5.90 6.95
CA PRO A 89 1.47 7.13 6.95
C PRO A 89 2.22 8.19 6.14
N LEU A 90 1.96 8.24 4.84
CA LEU A 90 2.39 9.35 4.00
C LEU A 90 1.67 10.62 4.47
N ARG A 91 2.36 11.76 4.51
CA ARG A 91 1.78 13.06 4.92
C ARG A 91 0.65 13.45 3.96
N TYR A 92 -0.58 13.09 4.32
CA TYR A 92 -1.78 13.65 3.69
C TYR A 92 -1.91 15.10 4.19
N LYS A 93 -2.07 16.06 3.27
CA LYS A 93 -2.41 17.46 3.61
C LYS A 93 -3.87 17.53 4.03
N GLU A 94 -4.23 16.82 5.09
CA GLU A 94 -5.55 16.96 5.70
C GLU A 94 -5.66 18.33 6.39
N PRO A 95 -6.87 18.91 6.46
CA PRO A 95 -7.07 20.16 7.19
C PRO A 95 -6.55 19.99 8.62
N THR A 96 -5.54 20.77 8.99
CA THR A 96 -4.98 20.65 10.33
C THR A 96 -5.99 21.18 11.35
N PRO A 97 -5.91 20.73 12.62
CA PRO A 97 -6.76 21.25 13.68
C PRO A 97 -6.73 22.78 13.77
N GLU A 98 -5.58 23.40 13.50
CA GLU A 98 -5.40 24.85 13.47
C GLU A 98 -6.14 25.50 12.29
N GLY A 99 -6.13 24.86 11.11
CA GLY A 99 -6.88 25.32 9.95
C GLY A 99 -8.40 25.17 10.11
N LEU A 100 -8.85 24.12 10.82
CA LEU A 100 -10.26 23.96 11.18
C LEU A 100 -10.69 24.96 12.27
N ALA A 101 -9.83 25.25 13.24
CA ALA A 101 -10.10 26.24 14.28
C ALA A 101 -10.31 27.65 13.70
N GLN A 102 -9.56 28.03 12.67
CA GLN A 102 -9.75 29.30 11.95
C GLN A 102 -11.12 29.41 11.25
N LEU A 103 -11.72 28.28 10.86
CA LEU A 103 -13.06 28.28 10.26
C LEU A 103 -14.19 28.49 11.30
N VAL A 104 -13.90 28.29 12.58
CA VAL A 104 -14.83 28.53 13.70
C VAL A 104 -14.68 29.94 14.27
N ASP A 105 -13.75 30.74 13.74
CA ASP A 105 -13.57 32.13 14.15
C ASP A 105 -14.76 33.00 13.74
N ARG A 106 -15.12 33.97 14.59
CA ARG A 106 -16.39 34.74 14.50
C ARG A 106 -16.55 35.47 13.18
N GLU A 107 -15.45 35.92 12.59
CA GLU A 107 -15.39 36.64 11.33
C GLU A 107 -15.71 35.74 10.12
N TYR A 108 -15.22 34.49 10.14
CA TYR A 108 -15.47 33.53 9.06
C TYR A 108 -16.79 32.79 9.22
N TRP A 109 -17.25 32.59 10.46
CA TRP A 109 -18.52 31.93 10.77
C TRP A 109 -19.74 32.76 10.34
N ALA A 110 -19.62 34.09 10.35
CA ALA A 110 -20.68 35.01 9.93
C ALA A 110 -20.66 35.35 8.43
N ALA A 111 -19.69 34.82 7.68
CA ALA A 111 -19.55 35.10 6.25
C ALA A 111 -20.71 34.50 5.42
N PRO A 112 -21.03 35.07 4.25
CA PRO A 112 -22.08 34.51 3.39
C PRO A 112 -21.81 33.05 3.01
N ALA A 113 -22.86 32.23 3.03
CA ALA A 113 -22.77 30.79 2.76
C ALA A 113 -22.03 30.45 1.46
N VAL A 114 -22.23 31.25 0.40
CA VAL A 114 -21.55 31.09 -0.90
C VAL A 114 -20.02 31.17 -0.78
N ILE A 115 -19.49 32.07 0.06
CA ILE A 115 -18.05 32.21 0.29
C ILE A 115 -17.51 31.02 1.08
N GLY A 116 -18.28 30.54 2.06
CA GLY A 116 -17.96 29.33 2.83
C GLY A 116 -17.93 28.08 1.94
N GLU A 117 -18.94 27.89 1.10
CA GLU A 117 -19.04 26.76 0.16
C GLU A 117 -17.84 26.73 -0.81
N LEU A 118 -17.45 27.89 -1.35
CA LEU A 118 -16.28 28.00 -2.23
C LEU A 118 -14.99 27.60 -1.51
N ARG A 119 -14.75 28.11 -0.30
CA ARG A 119 -13.54 27.78 0.49
C ARG A 119 -13.49 26.31 0.90
N VAL A 120 -14.64 25.72 1.24
CA VAL A 120 -14.75 24.28 1.52
C VAL A 120 -14.41 23.47 0.27
N ALA A 121 -14.96 23.86 -0.90
CA ALA A 121 -14.65 23.21 -2.17
C ALA A 121 -13.15 23.30 -2.51
N GLU A 122 -12.52 24.47 -2.38
CA GLU A 122 -11.08 24.65 -2.59
C GLU A 122 -10.24 23.76 -1.66
N SER A 123 -10.62 23.68 -0.38
CA SER A 123 -9.92 22.86 0.59
C SER A 123 -10.04 21.37 0.25
N LYS A 124 -11.24 20.92 -0.12
CA LYS A 124 -11.49 19.54 -0.57
C LYS A 124 -10.68 19.20 -1.83
N VAL A 125 -10.58 20.11 -2.80
CA VAL A 125 -9.77 19.91 -4.01
C VAL A 125 -8.27 19.78 -3.66
N ARG A 126 -7.76 20.59 -2.73
CA ARG A 126 -6.37 20.46 -2.25
C ARG A 126 -6.11 19.11 -1.58
N VAL A 127 -7.04 18.64 -0.75
CA VAL A 127 -6.97 17.31 -0.14
C VAL A 127 -7.00 16.22 -1.20
N LEU A 128 -7.88 16.32 -2.20
CA LEU A 128 -8.00 15.35 -3.30
C LEU A 128 -6.69 15.23 -4.10
N ALA A 129 -6.07 16.37 -4.45
CA ALA A 129 -4.79 16.39 -5.16
C ALA A 129 -3.67 15.72 -4.34
N ALA A 130 -3.60 16.01 -3.04
CA ALA A 130 -2.63 15.38 -2.14
C ALA A 130 -2.89 13.86 -1.99
N ALA A 131 -4.17 13.46 -1.88
CA ALA A 131 -4.55 12.06 -1.77
C ALA A 131 -4.16 11.26 -3.01
N ARG A 132 -4.38 11.80 -4.21
CA ARG A 132 -3.96 11.19 -5.48
C ARG A 132 -2.45 11.02 -5.58
N ALA A 133 -1.68 12.03 -5.19
CA ALA A 133 -0.22 11.95 -5.20
C ALA A 133 0.29 10.85 -4.25
N ALA A 134 -0.26 10.78 -3.03
CA ALA A 134 0.10 9.75 -2.05
C ALA A 134 -0.32 8.35 -2.52
N ASN A 135 -1.54 8.20 -3.06
CA ASN A 135 -2.04 6.93 -3.58
C ASN A 135 -1.20 6.44 -4.77
N ARG A 136 -0.72 7.34 -5.65
CA ARG A 136 0.19 6.98 -6.75
C ARG A 136 1.49 6.35 -6.24
N ILE A 137 2.08 6.91 -5.17
CA ILE A 137 3.28 6.34 -4.54
C ILE A 137 2.95 4.94 -3.99
N LYS A 138 1.85 4.78 -3.26
CA LYS A 138 1.39 3.48 -2.74
C LYS A 138 1.17 2.45 -3.86
N VAL A 139 0.62 2.85 -5.00
CA VAL A 139 0.46 1.97 -6.18
C VAL A 139 1.83 1.48 -6.67
N THR A 140 2.80 2.39 -6.85
CA THR A 140 4.14 2.00 -7.32
C THR A 140 4.84 1.06 -6.33
N LEU A 141 4.75 1.35 -5.03
CA LEU A 141 5.32 0.49 -3.99
C LEU A 141 4.69 -0.91 -4.00
N LEU A 142 3.36 -0.99 -4.11
CA LEU A 142 2.64 -2.25 -4.16
C LEU A 142 3.00 -3.06 -5.42
N LEU A 143 3.10 -2.41 -6.59
CA LEU A 143 3.49 -3.09 -7.84
C LEU A 143 4.91 -3.66 -7.75
N VAL A 144 5.86 -2.91 -7.20
CA VAL A 144 7.23 -3.39 -6.99
C VAL A 144 7.23 -4.55 -5.98
N GLY A 145 6.50 -4.44 -4.88
CA GLY A 145 6.38 -5.51 -3.88
C GLY A 145 5.80 -6.80 -4.46
N ALA A 146 4.69 -6.70 -5.20
CA ALA A 146 4.06 -7.85 -5.84
C ALA A 146 4.94 -8.49 -6.92
N PHE A 147 5.69 -7.69 -7.68
CA PHE A 147 6.65 -8.21 -8.65
C PHE A 147 7.80 -8.97 -7.98
N LEU A 148 8.35 -8.44 -6.88
CA LEU A 148 9.38 -9.11 -6.10
C LEU A 148 8.84 -10.41 -5.49
N GLU A 149 7.62 -10.43 -4.97
CA GLU A 149 6.99 -11.64 -4.46
C GLU A 149 6.90 -12.73 -5.54
N LEU A 150 6.45 -12.37 -6.75
CA LEU A 150 6.39 -13.29 -7.89
C LEU A 150 7.78 -13.84 -8.26
N LEU A 151 8.80 -12.97 -8.28
CA LEU A 151 10.18 -13.37 -8.56
C LEU A 151 10.74 -14.31 -7.47
N ALA A 152 10.40 -14.05 -6.20
CA ALA A 152 10.79 -14.90 -5.07
C ALA A 152 10.16 -16.30 -5.18
N VAL A 153 8.89 -16.38 -5.58
CA VAL A 153 8.20 -17.65 -5.86
C VAL A 153 8.89 -18.40 -7.00
N ALA A 154 9.32 -17.72 -8.06
CA ALA A 154 10.07 -18.34 -9.15
C ALA A 154 11.42 -18.92 -8.68
N PHE A 155 12.18 -18.18 -7.87
CA PHE A 155 13.42 -18.70 -7.28
C PHE A 155 13.19 -19.89 -6.36
N LEU A 156 12.13 -19.85 -5.55
CA LEU A 156 11.72 -20.97 -4.71
C LEU A 156 11.40 -22.21 -5.55
N ALA A 157 10.64 -22.06 -6.63
CA ALA A 157 10.29 -23.17 -7.52
C ALA A 157 11.55 -23.80 -8.16
N VAL A 158 12.48 -22.97 -8.64
CA VAL A 158 13.77 -23.45 -9.19
C VAL A 158 14.59 -24.17 -8.12
N ALA A 159 14.63 -23.64 -6.90
CA ALA A 159 15.34 -24.29 -5.79
C ALA A 159 14.76 -25.67 -5.48
N VAL A 160 13.44 -25.77 -5.33
CA VAL A 160 12.75 -27.04 -5.06
C VAL A 160 12.97 -28.03 -6.20
N ALA A 161 12.87 -27.60 -7.46
CA ALA A 161 13.16 -28.46 -8.60
C ALA A 161 14.61 -29.00 -8.56
N ASN A 162 15.59 -28.15 -8.24
CA ASN A 162 16.98 -28.61 -8.09
C ASN A 162 17.14 -29.60 -6.94
N VAL A 163 16.45 -29.40 -5.82
CA VAL A 163 16.47 -30.38 -4.71
C VAL A 163 15.88 -31.72 -5.14
N LEU A 164 14.79 -31.72 -5.92
CA LEU A 164 14.11 -32.95 -6.35
C LEU A 164 14.83 -33.70 -7.48
N TYR A 165 15.45 -33.00 -8.42
CA TYR A 165 16.12 -33.62 -9.57
C TYR A 165 17.62 -33.86 -9.38
N ALA A 166 18.24 -33.24 -8.36
CA ALA A 166 19.64 -33.48 -8.00
C ALA A 166 19.81 -34.31 -6.71
N ALA A 167 18.70 -34.75 -6.09
CA ALA A 167 18.67 -35.80 -5.07
C ALA A 167 18.57 -37.18 -5.73
#